data_AF-A0AAW4I0K8-F1
#
_entry.id   AF-A0AAW4I0K8-F1
#
_cell.length_a   1.000
_cell.length_b   1.000
_cell.length_c   1.000
_cell.angle_alpha   90.00
_cell.angle_beta   90.00
_cell.angle_gamma   90.00
#
_symmetry.space_group_name_H-M   'P 1'
#
loop_
_entity.id
_entity.type
_entity.pdbx_description
1 polymer ?
#
loop_
_entity_poly.entity_id
_entity_poly.type
_entity_poly.pdbx_seq_one_letter_code
_entity_poly.pdbx_strand_id
1 'polypeptide(L)'
;MTNHWGIDTCERSDFKIADKTILEYVTENLQKPEFWGRYIGGNTCKLTIEEINYLHNNDIKIMVIYNGASPSRMLTEQQGIDDAIKAKSIAASLGIGSADHKVIIYLDIEAAWEPTYLYLQGWSKTFTNSESLLPGFYCNTKIPNFDKAFCLAKADGSENPEDSAVGKTILYTTQPQWNPTEGKIAPEEWTPVLPTCTNESSLDRGVQVWQYKIKYLNELIDLDLMTPFAFERTF
;
A
#
# COMPACT_ATOMS: atom_id res chain seq x y z
N MET A 1 -18.00 -9.25 -6.46
CA MET A 1 -17.88 -8.54 -5.17
C MET A 1 -17.43 -7.12 -5.49
N THR A 2 -18.00 -6.13 -4.82
CA THR A 2 -17.69 -4.71 -5.04
C THR A 2 -16.35 -4.37 -4.38
N ASN A 3 -15.55 -3.49 -5.00
CA ASN A 3 -14.32 -2.98 -4.38
C ASN A 3 -14.66 -2.03 -3.23
N HIS A 4 -13.73 -1.90 -2.29
CA HIS A 4 -13.82 -1.01 -1.15
C HIS A 4 -13.21 0.34 -1.50
N TRP A 5 -13.83 1.41 -1.01
CA TRP A 5 -13.33 2.77 -1.20
C TRP A 5 -12.63 3.27 0.06
N GLY A 6 -11.48 3.88 -0.14
CA GLY A 6 -10.69 4.45 0.95
C GLY A 6 -9.83 5.60 0.47
N ILE A 7 -8.98 6.06 1.36
CA ILE A 7 -8.06 7.18 1.12
C ILE A 7 -6.72 6.92 1.79
N ASP A 8 -5.68 7.65 1.43
CA ASP A 8 -4.45 7.73 2.19
C ASP A 8 -4.06 9.20 2.45
N THR A 9 -3.37 9.43 3.57
CA THR A 9 -2.90 10.76 3.97
C THR A 9 -1.57 10.67 4.69
N CYS A 10 -0.70 11.67 4.51
CA CYS A 10 0.44 11.85 5.41
C CYS A 10 -0.01 12.36 6.79
N GLU A 11 -0.90 13.36 6.81
CA GLU A 11 -1.44 13.95 8.03
C GLU A 11 -2.33 12.95 8.78
N ARG A 12 -2.44 13.09 10.11
CA ARG A 12 -3.24 12.17 10.93
C ARG A 12 -4.73 12.33 10.65
N SER A 13 -5.47 11.23 10.67
CA SER A 13 -6.93 11.21 10.49
C SER A 13 -7.71 12.04 11.53
N ASP A 14 -7.15 12.22 12.74
CA ASP A 14 -7.69 13.05 13.83
C ASP A 14 -7.13 14.49 13.85
N PHE A 15 -6.26 14.84 12.88
CA PHE A 15 -5.77 16.21 12.74
C PHE A 15 -6.93 17.17 12.43
N LYS A 16 -6.89 18.37 13.01
CA LYS A 16 -7.96 19.35 12.85
C LYS A 16 -7.70 20.32 11.72
N ILE A 17 -8.67 20.44 10.83
CA ILE A 17 -8.77 21.52 9.83
C ILE A 17 -9.97 22.37 10.21
N ALA A 18 -9.69 23.60 10.65
CA ALA A 18 -10.66 24.46 11.33
C ALA A 18 -11.27 23.76 12.58
N ASP A 19 -12.56 23.48 12.58
CA ASP A 19 -13.31 22.89 13.68
C ASP A 19 -13.52 21.38 13.57
N LYS A 20 -13.09 20.75 12.46
CA LYS A 20 -13.33 19.34 12.13
C LYS A 20 -12.04 18.54 12.05
N THR A 21 -12.09 17.26 12.37
CA THR A 21 -10.99 16.34 12.01
C THR A 21 -10.96 16.11 10.50
N ILE A 22 -9.83 15.62 9.97
CA ILE A 22 -9.76 15.22 8.55
C ILE A 22 -10.83 14.15 8.25
N LEU A 23 -11.03 13.17 9.13
CA LEU A 23 -12.08 12.16 8.95
C LEU A 23 -13.48 12.78 8.85
N GLU A 24 -13.82 13.71 9.74
CA GLU A 24 -15.11 14.42 9.70
C GLU A 24 -15.25 15.20 8.39
N TYR A 25 -14.20 15.94 8.01
CA TYR A 25 -14.19 16.73 6.78
C TYR A 25 -14.35 15.87 5.52
N VAL A 26 -13.66 14.73 5.43
CA VAL A 26 -13.79 13.77 4.32
C VAL A 26 -15.20 13.18 4.29
N THR A 27 -15.73 12.76 5.44
CA THR A 27 -17.05 12.13 5.53
C THR A 27 -18.16 13.06 5.07
N GLU A 28 -18.09 14.33 5.41
CA GLU A 28 -19.08 15.34 5.02
C GLU A 28 -19.02 15.74 3.54
N ASN A 29 -17.82 15.82 2.96
CA ASN A 29 -17.64 16.28 1.59
C ASN A 29 -17.71 15.14 0.56
N LEU A 30 -17.47 13.90 1.00
CA LEU A 30 -17.45 12.71 0.17
C LEU A 30 -18.32 11.63 0.81
N GLN A 31 -17.69 10.64 1.43
CA GLN A 31 -18.31 9.60 2.23
C GLN A 31 -17.31 9.12 3.28
N LYS A 32 -17.78 8.33 4.24
CA LYS A 32 -16.89 7.68 5.20
C LYS A 32 -16.01 6.64 4.48
N PRO A 33 -14.67 6.70 4.59
CA PRO A 33 -13.80 5.70 3.99
C PRO A 33 -13.95 4.35 4.70
N GLU A 34 -13.79 3.25 3.98
CA GLU A 34 -13.79 1.89 4.55
C GLU A 34 -12.39 1.51 5.06
N PHE A 35 -11.35 2.08 4.44
CA PHE A 35 -9.96 1.96 4.87
C PHE A 35 -9.21 3.30 4.74
N TRP A 36 -8.13 3.42 5.50
CA TRP A 36 -7.25 4.59 5.51
C TRP A 36 -5.78 4.18 5.42
N GLY A 37 -5.08 4.60 4.37
CA GLY A 37 -3.65 4.41 4.18
C GLY A 37 -2.83 5.28 5.13
N ARG A 38 -2.02 4.65 5.99
CA ARG A 38 -1.21 5.33 7.00
C ARG A 38 0.20 4.79 7.07
N TYR A 39 1.12 5.67 7.44
CA TYR A 39 2.55 5.44 7.30
C TYR A 39 3.18 4.95 8.60
N ILE A 40 4.00 3.92 8.50
CA ILE A 40 4.91 3.46 9.54
C ILE A 40 6.36 3.66 9.07
N GLY A 41 7.27 3.80 10.02
CA GLY A 41 8.65 4.12 9.69
C GLY A 41 8.84 5.60 9.36
N GLY A 42 9.81 5.89 8.49
CA GLY A 42 10.14 7.25 8.07
C GLY A 42 10.49 8.21 9.21
N ASN A 43 10.53 9.51 8.88
CA ASN A 43 10.67 10.59 9.85
C ASN A 43 9.38 11.40 10.02
N THR A 44 8.42 11.27 9.10
CA THR A 44 7.17 12.03 9.01
C THR A 44 5.97 11.10 8.86
N CYS A 45 4.76 11.64 9.03
CA CYS A 45 3.49 10.94 8.77
C CYS A 45 3.19 9.72 9.67
N LYS A 46 3.91 9.55 10.79
CA LYS A 46 3.92 8.31 11.59
C LYS A 46 2.56 8.01 12.22
N LEU A 47 2.06 6.82 11.96
CA LEU A 47 0.93 6.21 12.66
C LEU A 47 1.26 6.04 14.15
N THR A 48 0.32 6.35 15.02
CA THR A 48 0.43 6.14 16.47
C THR A 48 -0.71 5.28 16.99
N ILE A 49 -0.56 4.76 18.21
CA ILE A 49 -1.59 3.94 18.87
C ILE A 49 -2.89 4.73 19.06
N GLU A 50 -2.81 6.03 19.36
CA GLU A 50 -3.97 6.90 19.49
C GLU A 50 -4.73 7.03 18.17
N GLU A 51 -4.00 7.17 17.06
CA GLU A 51 -4.62 7.24 15.73
C GLU A 51 -5.23 5.89 15.32
N ILE A 52 -4.55 4.78 15.62
CA ILE A 52 -5.08 3.43 15.39
C ILE A 52 -6.43 3.27 16.11
N ASN A 53 -6.48 3.62 17.40
CA ASN A 53 -7.70 3.55 18.18
C ASN A 53 -8.78 4.47 17.61
N TYR A 54 -8.43 5.67 17.15
CA TYR A 54 -9.37 6.60 16.54
C TYR A 54 -10.01 6.02 15.26
N LEU A 55 -9.20 5.47 14.35
CA LEU A 55 -9.69 4.86 13.11
C LEU A 55 -10.54 3.61 13.38
N HIS A 56 -10.07 2.70 14.22
CA HIS A 56 -10.80 1.47 14.56
C HIS A 56 -12.12 1.76 15.30
N ASN A 57 -12.16 2.74 16.21
CA ASN A 57 -13.40 3.17 16.87
C ASN A 57 -14.40 3.80 15.89
N ASN A 58 -13.94 4.20 14.71
CA ASN A 58 -14.77 4.64 13.61
C ASN A 58 -14.99 3.54 12.57
N ASP A 59 -14.75 2.26 12.85
CA ASP A 59 -14.92 1.15 11.90
C ASP A 59 -14.16 1.34 10.58
N ILE A 60 -12.95 1.93 10.64
CA ILE A 60 -12.09 2.15 9.48
C ILE A 60 -10.85 1.28 9.61
N LYS A 61 -10.59 0.45 8.60
CA LYS A 61 -9.38 -0.36 8.53
C LYS A 61 -8.15 0.48 8.17
N ILE A 62 -6.96 0.04 8.56
CA ILE A 62 -5.70 0.75 8.34
C ILE A 62 -4.84 0.02 7.31
N MET A 63 -4.67 0.63 6.15
CA MET A 63 -3.74 0.16 5.13
C MET A 63 -2.33 0.62 5.49
N VAL A 64 -1.44 -0.33 5.78
CA VAL A 64 -0.13 -0.05 6.37
C VAL A 64 0.91 0.18 5.28
N ILE A 65 1.49 1.38 5.24
CA ILE A 65 2.50 1.80 4.27
C ILE A 65 3.83 2.03 5.01
N TYR A 66 4.92 1.43 4.56
CA TYR A 66 6.25 1.64 5.10
C TYR A 66 7.05 2.63 4.25
N ASN A 67 7.30 3.82 4.80
CA ASN A 67 8.10 4.89 4.16
C ASN A 67 9.47 5.11 4.82
N GLY A 68 9.99 4.09 5.52
CA GLY A 68 11.32 4.16 6.14
C GLY A 68 12.49 3.83 5.20
N ALA A 69 12.19 3.41 3.97
CA ALA A 69 13.20 3.14 2.96
C ALA A 69 13.79 4.44 2.38
N SER A 70 14.93 4.32 1.70
CA SER A 70 15.57 5.45 1.02
C SER A 70 15.94 5.05 -0.41
N PRO A 71 15.72 5.92 -1.42
CA PRO A 71 16.05 5.62 -2.81
C PRO A 71 17.52 5.28 -3.01
N SER A 72 18.42 5.88 -2.23
CA SER A 72 19.87 5.62 -2.32
C SER A 72 20.28 4.25 -1.76
N ARG A 73 19.34 3.49 -1.19
CA ARG A 73 19.59 2.20 -0.52
C ARG A 73 18.83 1.03 -1.15
N MET A 74 18.14 1.23 -2.27
CA MET A 74 17.36 0.17 -2.91
C MET A 74 18.20 -0.69 -3.89
N LEU A 75 19.40 -1.11 -3.49
CA LEU A 75 20.41 -1.67 -4.40
C LEU A 75 20.66 -3.17 -4.22
N THR A 76 20.62 -3.67 -2.98
CA THR A 76 20.99 -5.06 -2.67
C THR A 76 19.88 -5.82 -1.95
N GLU A 77 19.95 -7.14 -2.02
CA GLU A 77 19.02 -8.03 -1.29
C GLU A 77 19.09 -7.80 0.22
N GLN A 78 20.29 -7.64 0.78
CA GLN A 78 20.47 -7.35 2.20
C GLN A 78 19.78 -6.04 2.62
N GLN A 79 19.82 -5.00 1.79
CA GLN A 79 19.13 -3.74 2.10
C GLN A 79 17.61 -3.92 2.13
N GLY A 80 17.05 -4.74 1.23
CA GLY A 80 15.63 -5.08 1.23
C GLY A 80 15.22 -5.86 2.48
N ILE A 81 16.06 -6.80 2.91
CA ILE A 81 15.89 -7.56 4.16
C ILE A 81 15.91 -6.62 5.37
N ASP A 82 16.88 -5.71 5.45
CA ASP A 82 17.03 -4.78 6.57
C ASP A 82 15.78 -3.90 6.73
N ASP A 83 15.23 -3.38 5.63
CA ASP A 83 14.05 -2.52 5.65
C ASP A 83 12.77 -3.33 5.98
N ALA A 84 12.63 -4.56 5.48
CA ALA A 84 11.54 -5.45 5.86
C ALA A 84 11.58 -5.81 7.35
N ILE A 85 12.76 -6.08 7.92
CA ILE A 85 12.93 -6.34 9.36
C ILE A 85 12.49 -5.12 10.19
N LYS A 86 12.89 -3.91 9.80
CA LYS A 86 12.47 -2.68 10.48
C LYS A 86 10.96 -2.50 10.40
N ALA A 87 10.36 -2.68 9.23
CA ALA A 87 8.91 -2.56 9.03
C ALA A 87 8.14 -3.54 9.94
N LYS A 88 8.57 -4.82 9.98
CA LYS A 88 7.99 -5.83 10.87
C LYS A 88 8.14 -5.46 12.36
N SER A 89 9.30 -4.94 12.76
CA SER A 89 9.52 -4.51 14.14
C SER A 89 8.61 -3.34 14.55
N ILE A 90 8.40 -2.37 13.65
CA ILE A 90 7.51 -1.25 13.91
C ILE A 90 6.06 -1.72 13.96
N ALA A 91 5.65 -2.57 13.01
CA ALA A 91 4.31 -3.17 13.00
C ALA A 91 4.02 -3.93 14.29
N ALA A 92 4.99 -4.70 14.81
CA ALA A 92 4.87 -5.36 16.11
C ALA A 92 4.70 -4.36 17.27
N SER A 93 5.45 -3.25 17.29
CA SER A 93 5.34 -2.22 18.33
C SER A 93 3.98 -1.49 18.34
N LEU A 94 3.29 -1.48 17.20
CA LEU A 94 1.96 -0.89 17.03
C LEU A 94 0.83 -1.92 17.22
N GLY A 95 1.15 -3.18 17.51
CA GLY A 95 0.16 -4.26 17.68
C GLY A 95 -0.43 -4.81 16.37
N ILE A 96 0.05 -4.36 15.20
CA ILE A 96 -0.44 -4.78 13.88
C ILE A 96 -0.25 -6.29 13.68
N GLY A 97 0.85 -6.84 14.19
CA GLY A 97 1.13 -8.28 14.12
C GLY A 97 0.21 -9.17 14.96
N SER A 98 -0.69 -8.59 15.75
CA SER A 98 -1.66 -9.31 16.60
C SER A 98 -3.07 -9.38 16.00
N ALA A 99 -3.27 -8.88 14.78
CA ALA A 99 -4.50 -9.10 14.02
C ALA A 99 -4.80 -10.61 13.89
N ASP A 100 -6.08 -10.95 13.82
CA ASP A 100 -6.56 -12.33 13.65
C ASP A 100 -6.41 -12.86 12.20
N HIS A 101 -5.84 -12.03 11.33
CA HIS A 101 -5.56 -12.29 9.93
C HIS A 101 -4.19 -11.73 9.55
N LYS A 102 -3.72 -12.04 8.34
CA LYS A 102 -2.46 -11.50 7.84
C LYS A 102 -2.63 -10.07 7.35
N VAL A 103 -1.81 -9.14 7.85
CA VAL A 103 -1.81 -7.74 7.40
C VAL A 103 -0.74 -7.51 6.34
N ILE A 104 -1.09 -6.80 5.25
CA ILE A 104 -0.12 -6.40 4.22
C ILE A 104 0.62 -5.13 4.67
N ILE A 105 1.94 -5.12 4.52
CA ILE A 105 2.75 -3.91 4.65
C ILE A 105 3.26 -3.53 3.26
N TYR A 106 2.81 -2.38 2.75
CA TYR A 106 3.23 -1.85 1.46
C TYR A 106 4.52 -1.06 1.62
N LEU A 107 5.62 -1.52 1.04
CA LEU A 107 6.81 -0.70 0.89
C LEU A 107 6.52 0.44 -0.09
N ASP A 108 6.75 1.67 0.36
CA ASP A 108 6.63 2.88 -0.44
C ASP A 108 7.78 2.98 -1.45
N ILE A 109 7.47 2.85 -2.75
CA ILE A 109 8.42 3.01 -3.86
C ILE A 109 7.90 4.08 -4.80
N GLU A 110 8.34 5.31 -4.56
CA GLU A 110 7.99 6.47 -5.38
C GLU A 110 8.42 6.34 -6.84
N ALA A 111 7.69 7.02 -7.73
CA ALA A 111 7.87 6.88 -9.18
C ALA A 111 9.31 7.18 -9.67
N ALA A 112 10.01 8.12 -9.04
CA ALA A 112 11.38 8.46 -9.43
C ALA A 112 12.43 7.47 -8.92
N TRP A 113 12.07 6.53 -8.04
CA TRP A 113 13.02 5.61 -7.42
C TRP A 113 13.33 4.45 -8.36
N GLU A 114 14.55 3.91 -8.25
CA GLU A 114 15.06 2.84 -9.11
C GLU A 114 15.48 1.62 -8.26
N PRO A 115 14.52 0.88 -7.69
CA PRO A 115 14.85 -0.31 -6.92
C PRO A 115 15.49 -1.36 -7.84
N THR A 116 16.48 -2.08 -7.34
CA THR A 116 16.99 -3.26 -8.05
C THR A 116 16.08 -4.47 -7.79
N TYR A 117 16.12 -5.44 -8.70
CA TYR A 117 15.40 -6.69 -8.52
C TYR A 117 15.82 -7.43 -7.23
N LEU A 118 17.11 -7.36 -6.86
CA LEU A 118 17.65 -7.94 -5.62
C LEU A 118 17.01 -7.31 -4.38
N TYR A 119 16.84 -5.99 -4.35
CA TYR A 119 16.18 -5.31 -3.22
C TYR A 119 14.73 -5.77 -3.04
N LEU A 120 13.96 -5.87 -4.15
CA LEU A 120 12.58 -6.36 -4.12
C LEU A 120 12.49 -7.82 -3.64
N GLN A 121 13.46 -8.66 -4.00
CA GLN A 121 13.56 -10.03 -3.48
C GLN A 121 13.81 -10.03 -1.98
N GLY A 122 14.77 -9.23 -1.51
CA GLY A 122 15.09 -9.11 -0.09
C GLY A 122 13.88 -8.75 0.75
N TRP A 123 13.16 -7.71 0.33
CA TRP A 123 11.89 -7.32 0.97
C TRP A 123 10.90 -8.48 1.02
N SER A 124 10.59 -9.07 -0.14
CA SER A 124 9.52 -10.07 -0.26
C SER A 124 9.83 -11.37 0.49
N LYS A 125 11.08 -11.87 0.41
CA LYS A 125 11.51 -13.12 1.06
C LYS A 125 11.45 -13.04 2.59
N THR A 126 11.66 -11.87 3.18
CA THR A 126 11.57 -11.67 4.64
C THR A 126 10.16 -11.90 5.21
N PHE A 127 9.12 -11.91 4.37
CA PHE A 127 7.74 -12.21 4.76
C PHE A 127 7.31 -13.65 4.48
N THR A 128 8.07 -14.47 3.75
CA THR A 128 7.63 -15.80 3.29
C THR A 128 7.18 -16.74 4.44
N ASN A 129 7.84 -16.64 5.60
CA ASN A 129 7.51 -17.45 6.79
C ASN A 129 6.75 -16.65 7.86
N SER A 130 6.22 -15.48 7.51
CA SER A 130 5.47 -14.65 8.46
C SER A 130 4.04 -15.17 8.61
N GLU A 131 3.64 -15.42 9.86
CA GLU A 131 2.30 -15.90 10.19
C GLU A 131 1.26 -14.78 10.19
N SER A 132 1.67 -13.53 10.47
CA SER A 132 0.78 -12.38 10.65
C SER A 132 0.96 -11.26 9.62
N LEU A 133 1.97 -11.32 8.76
CA LEU A 133 2.28 -10.21 7.83
C LEU A 133 2.55 -10.71 6.41
N LEU A 134 2.21 -9.88 5.43
CA LEU A 134 2.45 -10.11 4.00
C LEU A 134 3.22 -8.92 3.38
N PRO A 135 4.05 -9.18 2.36
CA PRO A 135 4.72 -8.09 1.64
C PRO A 135 3.75 -7.42 0.67
N GLY A 136 3.85 -6.11 0.56
CA GLY A 136 3.24 -5.31 -0.51
C GLY A 136 4.22 -4.30 -1.10
N PHE A 137 3.91 -3.76 -2.28
CA PHE A 137 4.61 -2.63 -2.90
C PHE A 137 3.61 -1.55 -3.29
N TYR A 138 3.77 -0.34 -2.74
CA TYR A 138 3.21 0.88 -3.35
C TYR A 138 4.15 1.32 -4.45
N CYS A 139 3.63 1.49 -5.67
CA CYS A 139 4.48 1.66 -6.84
C CYS A 139 3.77 2.31 -8.03
N ASN A 140 4.57 2.80 -8.97
CA ASN A 140 4.08 3.14 -10.31
C ASN A 140 4.37 1.98 -11.27
N THR A 141 3.34 1.20 -11.60
CA THR A 141 3.45 0.02 -12.48
C THR A 141 3.58 0.36 -13.96
N LYS A 142 3.36 1.62 -14.35
CA LYS A 142 3.41 2.06 -15.76
C LYS A 142 4.83 2.39 -16.23
N ILE A 143 5.74 2.71 -15.31
CA ILE A 143 7.07 3.21 -15.64
C ILE A 143 8.15 2.13 -15.52
N PRO A 144 9.23 2.21 -16.33
CA PRO A 144 10.25 1.18 -16.37
C PRO A 144 11.00 0.94 -15.05
N ASN A 145 11.10 1.96 -14.19
CA ASN A 145 11.92 1.90 -12.97
C ASN A 145 11.48 0.75 -12.05
N PHE A 146 10.20 0.73 -11.68
CA PHE A 146 9.63 -0.36 -10.88
C PHE A 146 9.32 -1.59 -11.75
N ASP A 147 8.68 -1.40 -12.91
CA ASP A 147 8.19 -2.50 -13.76
C ASP A 147 9.31 -3.50 -14.13
N LYS A 148 10.46 -3.00 -14.61
CA LYS A 148 11.58 -3.87 -14.99
C LYS A 148 12.15 -4.62 -13.78
N ALA A 149 12.36 -3.93 -12.67
CA ALA A 149 12.91 -4.53 -11.47
C ALA A 149 11.99 -5.60 -10.90
N PHE A 150 10.68 -5.33 -10.84
CA PHE A 150 9.67 -6.27 -10.39
C PHE A 150 9.63 -7.51 -11.28
N CYS A 151 9.60 -7.32 -12.60
CA CYS A 151 9.53 -8.44 -13.54
C CYS A 151 10.77 -9.32 -13.54
N LEU A 152 11.97 -8.73 -13.41
CA LEU A 152 13.21 -9.49 -13.21
C LEU A 152 13.17 -10.26 -11.90
N ALA A 153 12.77 -9.61 -10.80
CA ALA A 153 12.74 -10.22 -9.47
C ALA A 153 11.73 -11.38 -9.38
N LYS A 154 10.60 -11.26 -10.07
CA LYS A 154 9.55 -12.28 -10.19
C LYS A 154 10.01 -13.50 -10.99
N ALA A 155 10.76 -13.29 -12.07
CA ALA A 155 11.26 -14.37 -12.92
C ALA A 155 12.50 -15.09 -12.36
N ASP A 156 13.26 -14.42 -11.48
CA ASP A 156 14.54 -14.94 -11.00
C ASP A 156 14.36 -16.20 -10.11
N GLY A 157 15.06 -17.27 -10.47
CA GLY A 157 15.19 -18.49 -9.67
C GLY A 157 13.92 -19.32 -9.47
N SER A 158 12.83 -19.04 -10.17
CA SER A 158 11.55 -19.78 -10.05
C SER A 158 11.16 -20.46 -11.36
N GLU A 159 10.81 -21.75 -11.30
CA GLU A 159 10.24 -22.48 -12.46
C GLU A 159 8.91 -21.85 -12.90
N ASN A 160 8.12 -21.39 -11.92
CA ASN A 160 6.91 -20.61 -12.14
C ASN A 160 7.08 -19.22 -11.50
N PRO A 161 7.19 -18.13 -12.27
CA PRO A 161 7.40 -16.78 -11.73
C PRO A 161 6.34 -16.35 -10.70
N GLU A 162 5.11 -16.88 -10.81
CA GLU A 162 4.02 -16.58 -9.87
C GLU A 162 4.21 -17.19 -8.47
N ASP A 163 5.10 -18.19 -8.34
CA ASP A 163 5.37 -18.87 -7.08
C ASP A 163 6.55 -18.29 -6.31
N SER A 164 7.31 -17.39 -6.95
CA SER A 164 8.40 -16.65 -6.31
C SER A 164 7.87 -15.76 -5.17
N ALA A 165 8.75 -15.39 -4.23
CA ALA A 165 8.37 -14.49 -3.14
C ALA A 165 7.81 -13.15 -3.66
N VAL A 166 8.38 -12.64 -4.76
CA VAL A 166 7.95 -11.38 -5.41
C VAL A 166 6.66 -11.57 -6.21
N GLY A 167 6.47 -12.72 -6.87
CA GLY A 167 5.24 -13.04 -7.60
C GLY A 167 4.01 -13.16 -6.69
N LYS A 168 4.21 -13.48 -5.41
CA LYS A 168 3.17 -13.51 -4.38
C LYS A 168 2.92 -12.16 -3.70
N THR A 169 3.73 -11.14 -3.98
CA THR A 169 3.59 -9.81 -3.36
C THR A 169 2.34 -9.09 -3.89
N ILE A 170 1.68 -8.34 -3.00
CA ILE A 170 0.52 -7.54 -3.34
C ILE A 170 0.97 -6.17 -3.85
N LEU A 171 0.39 -5.70 -4.95
CA LEU A 171 0.71 -4.40 -5.53
C LEU A 171 -0.40 -3.39 -5.26
N TYR A 172 0.06 -2.22 -4.84
CA TYR A 172 -0.71 -1.00 -4.72
C TYR A 172 -0.19 -0.03 -5.79
N THR A 173 -0.91 0.10 -6.89
CA THR A 173 -0.47 0.92 -8.01
C THR A 173 -1.00 2.35 -7.93
N THR A 174 -0.19 3.30 -8.38
CA THR A 174 -0.58 4.70 -8.58
C THR A 174 -1.20 4.98 -9.96
N GLN A 175 -1.46 3.96 -10.77
CA GLN A 175 -1.83 4.14 -12.17
C GLN A 175 -3.07 3.32 -12.60
N PRO A 176 -3.93 3.88 -13.47
CA PRO A 176 -3.86 5.23 -14.01
C PRO A 176 -4.35 6.28 -12.99
N GLN A 177 -3.95 7.54 -13.16
CA GLN A 177 -4.58 8.65 -12.45
C GLN A 177 -5.90 8.99 -13.15
N TRP A 178 -7.01 8.72 -12.48
CA TRP A 178 -8.37 9.03 -12.88
C TRP A 178 -8.74 10.45 -12.46
N ASN A 179 -9.50 11.15 -13.29
CA ASN A 179 -10.05 12.45 -12.96
C ASN A 179 -11.53 12.30 -12.59
N PRO A 180 -11.91 12.61 -11.34
CA PRO A 180 -13.30 12.56 -10.93
C PRO A 180 -14.19 13.43 -11.82
N THR A 181 -15.30 12.85 -12.28
CA THR A 181 -16.40 13.59 -12.90
C THR A 181 -17.41 13.99 -11.83
N GLU A 182 -18.19 15.05 -12.08
CA GLU A 182 -19.22 15.52 -11.15
C GLU A 182 -20.13 14.38 -10.68
N GLY A 183 -20.30 14.27 -9.35
CA GLY A 183 -21.12 13.23 -8.71
C GLY A 183 -20.49 11.85 -8.58
N LYS A 184 -19.26 11.61 -9.05
CA LYS A 184 -18.55 10.33 -8.87
C LYS A 184 -17.28 10.53 -8.05
N ILE A 185 -17.16 9.77 -6.96
CA ILE A 185 -15.97 9.79 -6.10
C ILE A 185 -14.97 8.68 -6.44
N ALA A 186 -15.37 7.68 -7.23
CA ALA A 186 -14.52 6.56 -7.64
C ALA A 186 -14.82 6.12 -9.08
N PRO A 187 -13.86 5.49 -9.78
CA PRO A 187 -14.09 4.80 -11.05
C PRO A 187 -15.14 3.68 -10.92
N GLU A 188 -16.00 3.54 -11.92
CA GLU A 188 -17.00 2.45 -11.96
C GLU A 188 -16.37 1.08 -12.26
N GLU A 189 -15.28 1.09 -13.04
CA GLU A 189 -14.58 -0.12 -13.46
C GLU A 189 -13.19 -0.19 -12.81
N TRP A 190 -12.83 -1.40 -12.37
CA TRP A 190 -11.49 -1.72 -11.89
C TRP A 190 -10.54 -1.88 -13.09
N THR A 191 -9.81 -0.82 -13.41
CA THR A 191 -8.88 -0.77 -14.56
C THR A 191 -7.47 -0.25 -14.19
N PRO A 192 -6.85 -0.73 -13.09
CA PRO A 192 -5.49 -0.34 -12.76
C PRO A 192 -4.49 -0.80 -13.82
N VAL A 193 -3.36 -0.11 -13.93
CA VAL A 193 -2.24 -0.54 -14.77
C VAL A 193 -1.50 -1.69 -14.09
N LEU A 194 -1.29 -2.79 -14.81
CA LEU A 194 -0.54 -3.95 -14.35
C LEU A 194 0.93 -3.88 -14.82
N PRO A 195 1.88 -4.46 -14.08
CA PRO A 195 3.22 -4.72 -14.60
C PRO A 195 3.19 -5.53 -15.91
N THR A 196 4.18 -5.33 -16.78
CA THR A 196 4.26 -5.96 -18.11
C THR A 196 4.42 -7.48 -18.07
N CYS A 197 4.93 -8.02 -16.96
CA CYS A 197 5.05 -9.45 -16.69
C CYS A 197 3.84 -10.05 -15.94
N THR A 198 2.71 -9.34 -15.92
CA THR A 198 1.45 -9.82 -15.36
C THR A 198 0.36 -9.61 -16.39
N ASN A 199 -0.42 -10.66 -16.67
CA ASN A 199 -1.47 -10.57 -17.68
C ASN A 199 -2.84 -10.27 -17.07
N GLU A 200 -3.07 -10.64 -15.79
CA GLU A 200 -4.27 -10.30 -15.01
C GLU A 200 -3.91 -10.28 -13.52
N SER A 201 -4.54 -9.40 -12.72
CA SER A 201 -4.51 -9.56 -11.26
C SER A 201 -5.25 -10.84 -10.91
N SER A 202 -4.58 -11.83 -10.33
CA SER A 202 -5.30 -12.97 -9.77
C SER A 202 -6.16 -12.50 -8.58
N LEU A 203 -7.03 -13.37 -8.08
CA LEU A 203 -7.81 -13.09 -6.87
C LEU A 203 -6.94 -12.91 -5.60
N ASP A 204 -5.65 -13.25 -5.64
CA ASP A 204 -4.81 -13.42 -4.45
C ASP A 204 -3.38 -12.83 -4.52
N ARG A 205 -2.99 -12.17 -5.61
CA ARG A 205 -1.67 -11.53 -5.82
C ARG A 205 -1.75 -10.49 -6.93
N GLY A 206 -0.65 -9.79 -7.20
CA GLY A 206 -0.63 -8.73 -8.21
C GLY A 206 -1.34 -7.47 -7.73
N VAL A 207 -1.93 -6.69 -8.64
CA VAL A 207 -2.54 -5.40 -8.28
C VAL A 207 -3.88 -5.60 -7.57
N GLN A 208 -3.92 -5.24 -6.29
CA GLN A 208 -5.09 -5.35 -5.41
C GLN A 208 -5.50 -4.01 -4.79
N VAL A 209 -4.66 -2.99 -4.91
CA VAL A 209 -4.98 -1.61 -4.50
C VAL A 209 -4.62 -0.66 -5.63
N TRP A 210 -5.42 0.37 -5.80
CA TRP A 210 -5.23 1.39 -6.83
C TRP A 210 -5.45 2.78 -6.26
N GLN A 211 -4.38 3.58 -6.20
CA GLN A 211 -4.45 5.02 -5.95
C GLN A 211 -4.80 5.69 -7.26
N TYR A 212 -6.08 5.95 -7.44
CA TYR A 212 -6.59 6.47 -8.69
C TYR A 212 -6.59 7.99 -8.74
N LYS A 213 -6.42 8.69 -7.61
CA LYS A 213 -6.32 10.15 -7.62
C LYS A 213 -5.44 10.66 -6.51
N ILE A 214 -4.36 11.34 -6.87
CA ILE A 214 -3.57 12.12 -5.92
C ILE A 214 -4.14 13.52 -5.73
N LYS A 215 -3.84 14.11 -4.57
CA LYS A 215 -4.05 15.51 -4.23
C LYS A 215 -5.50 15.95 -4.40
N TYR A 216 -6.43 15.14 -3.91
CA TYR A 216 -7.83 15.47 -3.89
C TYR A 216 -8.19 16.33 -2.67
N LEU A 217 -9.37 16.96 -2.73
CA LEU A 217 -9.94 17.75 -1.64
C LEU A 217 -8.94 18.77 -1.04
N ASN A 218 -8.46 19.68 -1.88
CA ASN A 218 -7.43 20.69 -1.55
C ASN A 218 -6.05 20.09 -1.21
N GLU A 219 -5.61 19.08 -1.96
CA GLU A 219 -4.35 18.35 -1.76
C GLU A 219 -4.23 17.65 -0.39
N LEU A 220 -5.36 17.42 0.29
CA LEU A 220 -5.37 16.86 1.63
C LEU A 220 -5.27 15.33 1.64
N ILE A 221 -5.89 14.71 0.65
CA ILE A 221 -6.07 13.25 0.59
C ILE A 221 -5.75 12.72 -0.80
N ASP A 222 -5.33 11.47 -0.84
CA ASP A 222 -5.29 10.67 -2.04
C ASP A 222 -6.44 9.65 -1.99
N LEU A 223 -6.98 9.27 -3.15
CA LEU A 223 -8.15 8.41 -3.25
C LEU A 223 -7.78 7.02 -3.77
N ASP A 224 -8.34 6.01 -3.09
CA ASP A 224 -7.98 4.61 -3.30
C ASP A 224 -9.18 3.69 -3.49
N LEU A 225 -8.97 2.66 -4.31
CA LEU A 225 -9.84 1.49 -4.38
C LEU A 225 -9.04 0.25 -4.00
N MET A 226 -9.68 -0.64 -3.27
CA MET A 226 -9.09 -1.90 -2.82
C MET A 226 -10.01 -3.07 -3.15
N THR A 227 -9.44 -4.17 -3.63
CA THR A 227 -10.22 -5.40 -3.83
C THR A 227 -10.61 -6.00 -2.48
N PRO A 228 -11.67 -6.84 -2.42
CA PRO A 228 -12.01 -7.57 -1.20
C PRO A 228 -10.84 -8.40 -0.64
N PHE A 229 -9.97 -8.94 -1.50
CA PHE A 229 -8.82 -9.71 -1.07
C PHE A 229 -7.84 -8.89 -0.20
N ALA A 230 -7.48 -7.69 -0.65
CA ALA A 230 -6.61 -6.81 0.10
C ALA A 230 -7.32 -6.20 1.32
N PHE A 231 -8.63 -5.96 1.23
CA PHE A 231 -9.41 -5.41 2.35
C PHE A 231 -9.48 -6.35 3.55
N GLU A 232 -9.59 -7.66 3.32
CA GLU A 232 -9.50 -8.69 4.37
C GLU A 232 -8.08 -8.88 4.93
N ARG A 233 -7.11 -8.12 4.42
CA ARG A 233 -5.69 -8.13 4.84
C ARG A 233 -5.19 -6.74 5.23
N THR A 234 -6.14 -5.87 5.58
CA THR A 234 -5.93 -4.51 6.06
C THR A 234 -6.24 -4.50 7.57
N PHE A 235 -5.40 -3.83 8.36
CA PHE A 235 -5.42 -3.88 9.83
C PHE A 235 -6.71 -3.32 10.43
#